data_AF-A0A958CTE5-F1
#
_entry.id   AF-A0A958CTE5-F1
#
_cell.length_a   1.000
_cell.length_b   1.000
_cell.length_c   1.000
_cell.angle_alpha   90.00
_cell.angle_beta   90.00
_cell.angle_gamma   90.00
#
_symmetry.space_group_name_H-M   'P 1'
#
loop_
_entity.id
_entity.type
_entity.pdbx_description
1 polymer ?
#
loop_
_entity_poly.entity_id
_entity_poly.type
_entity_poly.pdbx_seq_one_letter_code
_entity_poly.pdbx_strand_id
1 'polypeptide(L)'
;LPALWRPDDRRGRWTMPLAFLVTLAASYLPYVATHGSEVLGFLPKYFGERFNMGLAGVLIPAFQEVGVEPNRALLALTVTTLAGIALWMVTHPAPNGETAVRRSIWLIGAFTLLTQNLFSWYMLWVLPLVAIFLPSLPANGGLAGIRAALRQPGSLAWTGWWLFCGLVGLSYSFFIVWRPALWAVWAQYLPLYLLLLAEVARWFLARRPALVQAS
;
A
#
# COMPACT_ATOMS: atom_id res chain seq x y z
N LEU A 1 7.71 10.05 0.74
CA LEU A 1 8.97 10.84 0.87
C LEU A 1 10.02 10.44 -0.16
N PRO A 2 10.68 9.27 -0.12
CA PRO A 2 11.85 8.99 -0.97
C PRO A 2 11.53 9.09 -2.47
N ALA A 3 10.35 8.66 -2.91
CA ALA A 3 9.91 8.81 -4.30
C ALA A 3 9.82 10.27 -4.80
N LEU A 4 9.62 11.24 -3.89
CA LEU A 4 9.49 12.68 -4.18
C LEU A 4 10.81 13.44 -3.97
N TRP A 5 11.90 12.75 -3.62
CA TRP A 5 13.22 13.35 -3.45
C TRP A 5 13.79 13.82 -4.79
N ARG A 6 14.33 15.04 -4.81
CA ARG A 6 14.98 15.66 -5.97
C ARG A 6 16.37 16.14 -5.56
N PRO A 7 17.45 15.35 -5.75
CA PRO A 7 18.78 15.72 -5.29
C PRO A 7 19.37 16.90 -6.07
N ASP A 8 18.98 17.05 -7.33
CA ASP A 8 19.51 18.06 -8.27
C ASP A 8 18.86 19.45 -8.10
N ASP A 9 17.68 19.50 -7.49
CA ASP A 9 16.99 20.75 -7.18
C ASP A 9 17.60 21.41 -5.94
N ARG A 10 18.57 22.31 -6.16
CA ARG A 10 19.25 23.09 -5.11
C ARG A 10 18.31 23.85 -4.14
N ARG A 11 17.05 24.13 -4.51
CA ARG A 11 16.06 24.81 -3.63
C ARG A 11 15.01 23.84 -3.06
N GLY A 12 14.63 22.81 -3.79
CA GLY A 12 13.60 21.84 -3.40
C GLY A 12 14.11 20.64 -2.59
N ARG A 13 15.39 20.25 -2.74
CA ARG A 13 15.99 19.02 -2.19
C ARG A 13 15.59 18.72 -0.75
N TRP A 14 16.01 19.56 0.19
CA TRP A 14 15.78 19.34 1.63
C TRP A 14 14.39 19.75 2.10
N THR A 15 13.69 20.59 1.33
CA THR A 15 12.43 21.22 1.73
C THR A 15 11.33 20.20 2.03
N MET A 16 11.19 19.15 1.24
CA MET A 16 10.17 18.11 1.47
C MET A 16 10.46 17.22 2.70
N PRO A 17 11.68 16.67 2.90
CA PRO A 17 12.01 15.97 4.15
C PRO A 17 11.97 16.87 5.39
N LEU A 18 12.44 18.12 5.30
CA LEU A 18 12.41 19.05 6.43
C LEU A 18 10.97 19.40 6.81
N ALA A 19 10.10 19.72 5.84
CA ALA A 19 8.68 19.96 6.10
C ALA A 19 8.00 18.76 6.76
N PHE A 20 8.30 17.53 6.30
CA PHE A 20 7.78 16.32 6.95
C PHE A 20 8.28 16.17 8.40
N LEU A 21 9.58 16.36 8.64
CA LEU A 21 10.15 16.25 10.00
C LEU A 21 9.58 17.32 10.93
N VAL A 22 9.37 18.55 10.44
CA VAL A 22 8.75 19.64 11.19
C VAL A 22 7.27 19.35 11.48
N THR A 23 6.49 18.87 10.51
CA THR A 23 5.10 18.45 10.74
C THR A 23 5.03 17.31 11.75
N LEU A 24 5.84 16.26 11.58
CA LEU A 24 5.89 15.12 12.49
C LEU A 24 6.26 15.57 13.92
N ALA A 25 7.30 16.40 14.06
CA ALA A 25 7.68 16.97 15.35
C ALA A 25 6.57 17.82 15.97
N ALA A 26 5.98 18.75 15.21
CA ALA A 26 4.93 19.63 15.69
C ALA A 26 3.64 18.88 16.10
N SER A 27 3.28 17.80 15.40
CA SER A 27 2.11 16.98 15.74
C SER A 27 2.37 16.01 16.90
N TYR A 28 3.60 15.49 17.05
CA TYR A 28 3.88 14.38 17.98
C TYR A 28 4.60 14.79 19.27
N LEU A 29 5.43 15.85 19.25
CA LEU A 29 6.09 16.36 20.45
C LEU A 29 5.11 16.79 21.56
N PRO A 30 3.97 17.47 21.29
CA PRO A 30 3.03 17.82 22.33
C PRO A 30 2.45 16.60 23.06
N TYR A 31 2.25 15.49 22.33
CA TYR A 31 1.78 14.23 22.90
C TYR A 31 2.86 13.55 23.76
N VAL A 32 4.10 13.45 23.27
CA VAL A 32 5.22 12.86 24.02
C VAL A 32 5.59 13.71 25.25
N ALA A 33 5.46 15.03 25.17
CA ALA A 33 5.71 15.94 26.29
C ALA A 33 4.64 15.87 27.40
N THR A 34 3.42 15.44 27.08
CA THR A 34 2.29 15.36 28.03
C THR A 34 2.01 13.95 28.54
N HIS A 35 2.31 12.92 27.75
CA HIS A 35 2.02 11.51 28.04
C HIS A 35 3.27 10.60 28.03
N GLY A 36 4.46 11.19 27.92
CA GLY A 36 5.74 10.48 27.93
C GLY A 36 6.03 9.67 26.66
N SER A 37 7.09 8.86 26.71
CA SER A 37 7.49 7.98 25.60
C SER A 37 6.57 6.78 25.39
N GLU A 38 5.65 6.48 26.31
CA GLU A 38 4.73 5.35 26.20
C GLU A 38 3.73 5.48 25.03
N VAL A 39 3.51 6.70 24.53
CA VAL A 39 2.77 6.96 23.28
C VAL A 39 3.40 6.23 22.09
N LEU A 40 4.72 6.05 22.08
CA LEU A 40 5.45 5.25 21.08
C LEU A 40 5.47 3.75 21.43
N GLY A 41 5.20 3.39 22.69
CA GLY A 41 5.35 2.05 23.27
C GLY A 41 4.28 1.04 22.89
N PHE A 42 3.16 1.45 22.29
CA PHE A 42 2.12 0.53 21.80
C PHE A 42 2.49 -0.18 20.48
N LEU A 43 3.47 0.33 19.72
CA LEU A 43 3.82 -0.20 18.40
C LEU A 43 4.21 -1.70 18.40
N PRO A 44 5.05 -2.21 19.34
CA PRO A 44 5.39 -3.63 19.40
C PRO A 44 4.19 -4.53 19.72
N LYS A 45 3.19 -4.01 20.45
CA LYS A 45 1.95 -4.73 20.77
C LYS A 45 1.07 -4.88 19.53
N TYR A 46 0.96 -3.81 18.73
CA TYR A 46 0.25 -3.83 17.44
C TYR A 46 0.87 -4.80 16.41
N PHE A 47 2.19 -5.03 16.43
CA PHE A 47 2.83 -6.05 15.59
C PHE A 47 2.56 -7.49 16.05
N GLY A 48 2.03 -7.70 17.26
CA GLY A 48 1.53 -9.01 17.71
C GLY A 48 0.10 -9.33 17.25
N GLU A 49 -0.65 -8.33 16.79
CA GLU A 49 -2.02 -8.49 16.33
C GLU A 49 -2.11 -9.13 14.93
N ARG A 50 -3.17 -9.90 14.69
CA ARG A 50 -3.35 -10.70 13.48
C ARG A 50 -4.81 -10.65 13.03
N PHE A 51 -5.11 -9.90 11.97
CA PHE A 51 -6.47 -9.77 11.42
C PHE A 51 -6.58 -10.28 9.97
N ASN A 52 -5.78 -9.71 9.07
CA ASN A 52 -5.46 -10.30 7.76
C ASN A 52 -3.94 -10.28 7.61
N MET A 53 -3.35 -11.46 7.39
CA MET A 53 -1.90 -11.64 7.30
C MET A 53 -1.37 -11.73 5.85
N GLY A 54 -2.18 -11.49 4.81
CA GLY A 54 -1.67 -11.35 3.43
C GLY A 54 -0.72 -12.46 2.98
N LEU A 55 0.47 -12.09 2.47
CA LEU A 55 1.54 -13.06 2.19
C LEU A 55 2.32 -13.46 3.45
N ALA A 56 2.34 -12.63 4.49
CA ALA A 56 2.97 -12.93 5.77
C ALA A 56 2.44 -14.23 6.40
N GLY A 57 1.14 -14.51 6.23
CA GLY A 57 0.51 -15.77 6.66
C GLY A 57 1.06 -17.03 5.98
N VAL A 58 1.57 -16.92 4.75
CA VAL A 58 2.23 -18.02 4.01
C VAL A 58 3.67 -18.23 4.47
N LEU A 59 4.33 -17.17 4.96
CA LEU A 59 5.73 -17.21 5.41
C LEU A 59 5.89 -17.69 6.86
N ILE A 60 4.84 -17.62 7.69
CA ILE A 60 4.90 -18.01 9.11
C ILE A 60 5.36 -19.48 9.30
N PRO A 61 4.80 -20.49 8.61
CA PRO A 61 5.26 -21.88 8.77
C PRO A 61 6.75 -22.04 8.42
N ALA A 62 7.22 -21.44 7.32
CA ALA A 62 8.61 -21.51 6.91
C ALA A 62 9.56 -20.87 7.95
N PHE A 63 9.17 -19.77 8.61
CA PHE A 63 9.96 -19.20 9.71
C PHE A 63 9.97 -20.12 10.96
N GLN A 64 8.86 -20.80 11.26
CA GLN A 64 8.77 -21.75 12.36
C GLN A 64 9.64 -22.99 12.13
N GLU A 65 9.68 -23.52 10.90
CA GLU A 65 10.51 -24.66 10.51
C GLU A 65 12.02 -24.39 10.69
N VAL A 66 12.48 -23.17 10.42
CA VAL A 66 13.88 -22.75 10.67
C VAL A 66 14.13 -22.22 12.09
N GLY A 67 13.17 -22.37 13.01
CA GLY A 67 13.32 -22.00 14.42
C GLY A 67 13.34 -20.50 14.72
N VAL A 68 12.89 -19.65 13.79
CA VAL A 68 12.89 -18.18 13.94
C VAL A 68 11.52 -17.69 14.40
N GLU A 69 11.49 -16.73 15.34
CA GLU A 69 10.25 -16.11 15.81
C GLU A 69 9.55 -15.34 14.65
N PRO A 70 8.35 -15.76 14.20
CA PRO A 70 7.81 -15.27 12.93
C PRO A 70 7.42 -13.79 12.92
N ASN A 71 6.98 -13.20 14.05
CA ASN A 71 6.60 -11.80 14.09
C ASN A 71 7.83 -10.89 13.93
N ARG A 72 8.93 -11.20 14.64
CA ARG A 72 10.24 -10.55 14.43
C ARG A 72 10.77 -10.74 13.01
N ALA A 73 10.65 -11.95 12.45
CA ALA A 73 11.07 -12.22 11.07
C ALA A 73 10.29 -11.37 10.05
N LEU A 74 8.97 -11.28 10.20
CA LEU A 74 8.09 -10.51 9.32
C LEU A 74 8.24 -9.00 9.51
N LEU A 75 8.43 -8.52 10.74
CA LEU A 75 8.78 -7.13 11.01
C LEU A 75 10.12 -6.77 10.35
N ALA A 76 11.15 -7.60 10.52
CA ALA A 76 12.45 -7.41 9.89
C ALA A 76 12.34 -7.41 8.36
N LEU A 77 11.65 -8.40 7.76
CA LEU A 77 11.41 -8.47 6.32
C LEU A 77 10.64 -7.26 5.77
N THR A 78 9.64 -6.77 6.51
CA THR A 78 8.88 -5.57 6.15
C THR A 78 9.77 -4.34 6.16
N VAL A 79 10.53 -4.15 7.24
CA VAL A 79 11.44 -2.99 7.40
C VAL A 79 12.57 -3.01 6.37
N THR A 80 13.22 -4.15 6.12
CA THR A 80 14.29 -4.26 5.12
C THR A 80 13.78 -4.08 3.70
N THR A 81 12.59 -4.62 3.38
CA THR A 81 11.95 -4.41 2.06
C THR A 81 11.63 -2.93 1.85
N LEU A 82 10.98 -2.27 2.82
CA LEU A 82 10.65 -0.84 2.71
C LEU A 82 11.91 0.03 2.66
N ALA A 83 12.95 -0.28 3.45
CA ALA A 83 14.22 0.43 3.42
C ALA A 83 14.96 0.26 2.08
N GLY A 84 15.00 -0.96 1.53
CA GLY A 84 15.59 -1.23 0.21
C GLY A 84 14.88 -0.49 -0.93
N ILE A 85 13.54 -0.52 -0.94
CA ILE A 85 12.72 0.22 -1.90
C ILE A 85 12.94 1.74 -1.75
N ALA A 86 13.00 2.25 -0.50
CA ALA A 86 13.27 3.67 -0.24
C ALA A 86 14.67 4.10 -0.69
N LEU A 87 15.70 3.31 -0.39
CA LEU A 87 17.08 3.55 -0.81
C LEU A 87 17.21 3.52 -2.34
N TRP A 88 16.53 2.58 -3.01
CA TRP A 88 16.47 2.56 -4.47
C TRP A 88 15.84 3.84 -5.04
N MET A 89 14.73 4.34 -4.46
CA MET A 89 14.10 5.59 -4.90
C MET A 89 14.95 6.85 -4.66
N VAL A 90 15.80 6.86 -3.63
CA VAL A 90 16.73 7.97 -3.34
C VAL A 90 17.94 7.94 -4.27
N THR A 91 18.48 6.75 -4.56
CA THR A 91 19.62 6.56 -5.48
C THR A 91 19.23 6.67 -6.95
N HIS A 92 17.98 6.39 -7.29
CA HIS A 92 17.40 6.52 -8.62
C HIS A 92 16.20 7.47 -8.57
N PRO A 93 16.38 8.81 -8.59
CA PRO A 93 15.29 9.78 -8.48
C PRO A 93 14.18 9.61 -9.53
N ALA A 94 13.03 10.22 -9.28
CA ALA A 94 11.92 10.22 -10.23
C ALA A 94 12.07 11.38 -11.24
N PRO A 95 12.02 11.14 -12.56
CA PRO A 95 12.23 12.18 -13.57
C PRO A 95 11.11 13.23 -13.62
N ASN A 96 9.92 12.91 -13.10
CA ASN A 96 8.79 13.84 -13.01
C ASN A 96 7.89 13.51 -11.80
N GLY A 97 6.97 14.42 -11.47
CA GLY A 97 6.06 14.27 -10.33
C GLY A 97 5.12 13.07 -10.45
N GLU A 98 4.62 12.77 -11.65
CA GLU A 98 3.78 11.59 -11.88
C GLU A 98 4.50 10.29 -11.53
N THR A 99 5.75 10.13 -11.99
CA THR A 99 6.58 8.95 -11.68
C THR A 99 6.87 8.83 -10.19
N ALA A 100 7.05 9.94 -9.48
CA ALA A 100 7.21 9.96 -8.03
C ALA A 100 5.95 9.43 -7.29
N VAL A 101 4.78 9.89 -7.72
CA VAL A 101 3.51 9.48 -7.11
C VAL A 101 3.18 8.01 -7.49
N ARG A 102 3.46 7.58 -8.73
CA ARG A 102 3.35 6.15 -9.15
C ARG A 102 4.28 5.23 -8.35
N ARG A 103 5.54 5.63 -8.16
CA ARG A 103 6.52 4.86 -7.36
C ARG A 103 6.11 4.68 -5.90
N SER A 104 5.31 5.60 -5.35
CA SER A 104 4.82 5.48 -3.97
C SER A 104 3.92 4.25 -3.77
N ILE A 105 3.31 3.72 -4.85
CA ILE A 105 2.57 2.45 -4.85
C ILE A 105 3.46 1.27 -4.43
N TRP A 106 4.78 1.29 -4.69
CA TRP A 106 5.66 0.17 -4.36
C TRP A 106 5.86 0.01 -2.85
N LEU A 107 6.03 1.12 -2.13
CA LEU A 107 6.14 1.12 -0.67
C LEU A 107 4.81 0.72 -0.01
N ILE A 108 3.70 1.22 -0.55
CA ILE A 108 2.35 0.86 -0.10
C ILE A 108 2.10 -0.63 -0.32
N GLY A 109 2.34 -1.16 -1.52
CA GLY A 109 2.14 -2.57 -1.85
C GLY A 109 3.03 -3.50 -1.01
N ALA A 110 4.29 -3.15 -0.80
CA ALA A 110 5.18 -3.91 0.09
C ALA A 110 4.68 -3.95 1.53
N PHE A 111 4.22 -2.82 2.09
CA PHE A 111 3.61 -2.78 3.42
C PHE A 111 2.31 -3.59 3.48
N THR A 112 1.40 -3.40 2.52
CA THR A 112 0.11 -4.12 2.43
C THR A 112 0.28 -5.64 2.32
N LEU A 113 1.31 -6.12 1.63
CA LEU A 113 1.55 -7.55 1.44
C LEU A 113 2.26 -8.23 2.63
N LEU A 114 3.13 -7.51 3.34
CA LEU A 114 3.97 -8.04 4.41
C LEU A 114 3.46 -7.76 5.83
N THR A 115 2.52 -6.83 6.01
CA THR A 115 1.91 -6.57 7.33
C THR A 115 1.04 -7.75 7.79
N GLN A 116 1.11 -8.04 9.09
CA GLN A 116 0.31 -9.08 9.76
C GLN A 116 -1.08 -8.59 10.18
N ASN A 117 -1.30 -7.27 10.17
CA ASN A 117 -2.51 -6.65 10.71
C ASN A 117 -3.12 -5.70 9.67
N LEU A 118 -3.63 -6.24 8.55
CA LEU A 118 -4.26 -5.43 7.51
C LEU A 118 -5.77 -5.26 7.75
N PHE A 119 -6.18 -4.14 8.35
CA PHE A 119 -7.57 -3.67 8.31
C PHE A 119 -7.84 -2.85 7.04
N SER A 120 -9.08 -2.91 6.52
CA SER A 120 -9.42 -2.26 5.24
C SER A 120 -9.24 -0.74 5.28
N TRP A 121 -9.55 -0.08 6.40
CA TRP A 121 -9.35 1.36 6.55
C TRP A 121 -7.89 1.80 6.53
N TYR A 122 -6.91 0.90 6.76
CA TYR A 122 -5.50 1.22 6.50
C TYR A 122 -5.23 1.45 5.00
N MET A 123 -6.14 1.03 4.10
CA MET A 123 -6.05 1.33 2.67
C MET A 123 -6.64 2.69 2.28
N LEU A 124 -7.09 3.53 3.24
CA LEU A 124 -7.49 4.93 2.97
C LEU A 124 -6.41 5.73 2.23
N TRP A 125 -5.13 5.51 2.53
CA TRP A 125 -4.03 6.21 1.84
C TRP A 125 -3.80 5.75 0.39
N VAL A 126 -4.41 4.64 -0.04
CA VAL A 126 -4.35 4.16 -1.42
C VAL A 126 -5.37 4.90 -2.27
N LEU A 127 -6.46 5.37 -1.67
CA LEU A 127 -7.61 5.96 -2.36
C LEU A 127 -7.29 7.23 -3.16
N PRO A 128 -6.41 8.15 -2.73
CA PRO A 128 -5.95 9.25 -3.58
C PRO A 128 -5.12 8.78 -4.78
N LEU A 129 -4.30 7.73 -4.63
CA LEU A 129 -3.53 7.15 -5.74
C LEU A 129 -4.45 6.42 -6.73
N VAL A 130 -5.50 5.77 -6.22
CA VAL A 130 -6.61 5.25 -7.01
C VAL A 130 -7.32 6.39 -7.72
N ALA A 131 -7.69 7.49 -7.08
CA ALA A 131 -8.39 8.60 -7.74
C ALA A 131 -7.55 9.35 -8.80
N ILE A 132 -6.22 9.25 -8.75
CA ILE A 132 -5.30 9.88 -9.71
C ILE A 132 -4.90 8.93 -10.84
N PHE A 133 -4.69 7.64 -10.56
CA PHE A 133 -4.20 6.66 -11.55
C PHE A 133 -5.22 5.62 -11.98
N LEU A 134 -6.33 5.49 -11.25
CA LEU A 134 -7.59 5.06 -11.82
C LEU A 134 -8.40 6.33 -12.19
N PRO A 135 -8.66 6.58 -13.50
CA PRO A 135 -10.03 6.51 -14.02
C PRO A 135 -11.25 7.19 -13.30
N SER A 136 -12.24 7.79 -14.00
CA SER A 136 -13.59 8.18 -13.48
C SER A 136 -14.79 7.75 -14.37
N LEU A 137 -15.81 7.05 -13.82
CA LEU A 137 -16.94 6.47 -14.58
C LEU A 137 -17.79 7.52 -15.37
N PRO A 138 -18.30 7.21 -16.57
CA PRO A 138 -19.33 8.02 -17.23
C PRO A 138 -20.65 8.00 -16.45
N ALA A 139 -21.34 9.15 -16.36
CA ALA A 139 -22.58 9.31 -15.59
C ALA A 139 -23.78 8.45 -16.10
N ASN A 140 -23.71 7.95 -17.33
CA ASN A 140 -24.80 7.20 -17.97
C ASN A 140 -24.65 5.70 -17.64
N GLY A 141 -25.18 5.30 -16.47
CA GLY A 141 -24.92 4.03 -15.79
C GLY A 141 -25.44 2.72 -16.41
N GLY A 142 -25.30 2.52 -17.72
CA GLY A 142 -25.60 1.25 -18.40
C GLY A 142 -24.41 0.29 -18.48
N LEU A 143 -24.69 -1.02 -18.67
CA LEU A 143 -23.67 -2.07 -18.88
C LEU A 143 -22.69 -1.76 -20.03
N ALA A 144 -23.14 -1.06 -21.07
CA ALA A 144 -22.29 -0.58 -22.15
C ALA A 144 -21.29 0.49 -21.67
N GLY A 145 -21.72 1.39 -20.78
CA GLY A 145 -20.87 2.39 -20.13
C GLY A 145 -19.77 1.74 -19.30
N ILE A 146 -20.08 0.67 -18.56
CA ILE A 146 -19.10 -0.13 -17.79
C ILE A 146 -18.06 -0.80 -18.72
N ARG A 147 -18.47 -1.31 -19.88
CA ARG A 147 -17.54 -1.89 -20.88
C ARG A 147 -16.67 -0.84 -21.59
N ALA A 148 -17.20 0.35 -21.87
CA ALA A 148 -16.43 1.47 -22.41
C ALA A 148 -15.45 2.03 -21.37
N ALA A 149 -15.90 2.13 -20.13
CA ALA A 149 -15.11 2.48 -18.96
C ALA A 149 -13.88 1.56 -18.83
N LEU A 150 -14.07 0.25 -18.74
CA LEU A 150 -12.98 -0.74 -18.62
C LEU A 150 -11.94 -0.72 -19.76
N ARG A 151 -12.19 0.02 -20.85
CA ARG A 151 -11.23 0.22 -21.96
C ARG A 151 -10.43 1.52 -21.89
N GLN A 152 -10.84 2.50 -21.09
CA GLN A 152 -10.09 3.75 -20.93
C GLN A 152 -9.29 3.77 -19.61
N PRO A 153 -8.04 4.25 -19.60
CA PRO A 153 -7.39 4.75 -18.40
C PRO A 153 -8.01 6.11 -18.00
N GLY A 154 -9.34 6.14 -17.80
CA GLY A 154 -10.15 7.36 -17.61
C GLY A 154 -11.53 7.17 -16.95
N SER A 155 -11.81 6.01 -16.31
CA SER A 155 -13.14 5.39 -16.07
C SER A 155 -13.68 4.79 -14.71
N LEU A 156 -13.12 4.87 -13.47
CA LEU A 156 -13.52 3.97 -12.31
C LEU A 156 -13.51 4.47 -10.81
N ALA A 157 -12.92 5.60 -10.41
CA ALA A 157 -12.51 5.91 -9.02
C ALA A 157 -13.63 5.92 -7.97
N TRP A 158 -14.83 6.38 -8.34
CA TRP A 158 -16.02 6.32 -7.49
C TRP A 158 -16.43 4.88 -7.14
N THR A 159 -16.21 3.92 -8.03
CA THR A 159 -16.36 2.49 -7.72
C THR A 159 -15.31 2.04 -6.71
N GLY A 160 -14.08 2.55 -6.81
CA GLY A 160 -13.04 2.34 -5.80
C GLY A 160 -13.45 2.84 -4.41
N TRP A 161 -14.01 4.05 -4.32
CA TRP A 161 -14.55 4.62 -3.06
C TRP A 161 -15.73 3.81 -2.51
N TRP A 162 -16.71 3.46 -3.35
CA TRP A 162 -17.90 2.72 -2.90
C TRP A 162 -17.55 1.29 -2.45
N LEU A 163 -16.71 0.58 -3.21
CA LEU A 163 -16.15 -0.70 -2.80
C LEU A 163 -15.41 -0.57 -1.48
N PHE A 164 -14.48 0.40 -1.36
CA PHE A 164 -13.73 0.65 -0.14
C PHE A 164 -14.62 0.84 1.09
N CYS A 165 -15.68 1.65 1.00
CA CYS A 165 -16.63 1.83 2.10
C CYS A 165 -17.37 0.53 2.46
N GLY A 166 -17.74 -0.27 1.45
CA GLY A 166 -18.25 -1.63 1.66
C GLY A 166 -17.24 -2.56 2.35
N LEU A 167 -15.94 -2.45 2.01
CA LEU A 167 -14.87 -3.23 2.64
C LEU A 167 -14.66 -2.83 4.10
N VAL A 168 -14.79 -1.54 4.43
CA VAL A 168 -14.78 -1.05 5.82
C VAL A 168 -15.97 -1.62 6.61
N GLY A 169 -17.17 -1.60 6.04
CA GLY A 169 -18.35 -2.27 6.62
C GLY A 169 -18.12 -3.77 6.86
N LEU A 170 -17.49 -4.46 5.90
CA LEU A 170 -17.14 -5.88 6.05
C LEU A 170 -16.02 -6.13 7.08
N SER A 171 -15.05 -5.22 7.26
CA SER A 171 -14.07 -5.34 8.35
C SER A 171 -14.72 -5.29 9.73
N TYR A 172 -15.83 -4.55 9.91
CA TYR A 172 -16.56 -4.50 11.18
C TYR A 172 -17.16 -5.85 11.60
N SER A 173 -17.31 -6.83 10.69
CA SER A 173 -17.71 -8.18 11.08
C SER A 173 -16.75 -8.81 12.08
N PHE A 174 -15.48 -8.38 12.10
CA PHE A 174 -14.49 -8.78 13.10
C PHE A 174 -14.92 -8.41 14.52
N PHE A 175 -15.33 -7.17 14.75
CA PHE A 175 -15.65 -6.66 16.10
C PHE A 175 -16.96 -7.23 16.67
N ILE A 176 -17.81 -7.80 15.82
CA ILE A 176 -19.07 -8.47 16.25
C ILE A 176 -18.78 -9.81 16.95
N VAL A 177 -17.78 -10.58 16.46
CA VAL A 177 -17.46 -11.94 16.95
C VAL A 177 -16.02 -12.11 17.45
N TRP A 178 -15.23 -11.04 17.45
CA TRP A 178 -13.79 -11.00 17.79
C TRP A 178 -12.93 -12.07 17.09
N ARG A 179 -13.33 -12.46 15.86
CA ARG A 179 -12.67 -13.49 15.05
C ARG A 179 -12.73 -13.13 13.56
N PRO A 180 -11.68 -13.39 12.76
CA PRO A 180 -11.72 -13.13 11.32
C PRO A 180 -12.72 -14.05 10.61
N ALA A 181 -13.80 -13.48 10.07
CA ALA A 181 -14.71 -14.21 9.20
C ALA A 181 -14.06 -14.41 7.82
N LEU A 182 -13.58 -15.63 7.53
CA LEU A 182 -12.82 -15.94 6.31
C LEU A 182 -13.51 -15.46 5.02
N TRP A 183 -14.83 -15.64 4.90
CA TRP A 183 -15.59 -15.17 3.74
C TRP A 183 -15.54 -13.65 3.58
N ALA A 184 -15.54 -12.89 4.69
CA ALA A 184 -15.46 -11.43 4.68
C ALA A 184 -14.06 -10.96 4.31
N VAL A 185 -13.01 -11.66 4.77
CA VAL A 185 -11.61 -11.39 4.38
C VAL A 185 -11.41 -11.63 2.88
N TRP A 186 -11.94 -12.74 2.35
CA TRP A 186 -11.91 -12.99 0.90
C TRP A 186 -12.69 -11.94 0.10
N ALA A 187 -13.91 -11.59 0.52
CA ALA A 187 -14.71 -10.54 -0.11
C ALA A 187 -14.01 -9.17 -0.10
N GLN A 188 -13.25 -8.86 0.95
CA GLN A 188 -12.44 -7.64 1.04
C GLN A 188 -11.24 -7.66 0.10
N TYR A 189 -10.38 -8.68 0.18
CA TYR A 189 -9.04 -8.59 -0.40
C TYR A 189 -8.87 -9.28 -1.77
N LEU A 190 -9.76 -10.19 -2.16
CA LEU A 190 -9.70 -10.85 -3.47
C LEU A 190 -9.75 -9.85 -4.65
N PRO A 191 -10.60 -8.80 -4.67
CA PRO A 191 -10.60 -7.83 -5.76
C PRO A 191 -9.28 -7.05 -5.88
N LEU A 192 -8.65 -6.73 -4.74
CA LEU A 192 -7.35 -6.06 -4.69
C LEU A 192 -6.24 -6.98 -5.22
N TYR A 193 -6.19 -8.24 -4.77
CA TYR A 193 -5.20 -9.21 -5.22
C TYR A 193 -5.31 -9.48 -6.72
N LEU A 194 -6.54 -9.62 -7.25
CA LEU A 194 -6.78 -9.78 -8.69
C LEU A 194 -6.31 -8.56 -9.50
N LEU A 195 -6.56 -7.33 -9.02
CA LEU A 195 -6.09 -6.11 -9.68
C LEU A 195 -4.55 -6.01 -9.69
N LEU A 196 -3.90 -6.33 -8.57
CA LEU A 196 -2.43 -6.34 -8.47
C LEU A 196 -1.81 -7.39 -9.41
N LEU A 197 -2.36 -8.62 -9.44
CA LEU A 197 -1.93 -9.66 -10.38
C LEU A 197 -2.14 -9.23 -11.84
N ALA A 198 -3.24 -8.55 -12.15
CA ALA A 198 -3.53 -8.05 -13.49
C ALA A 198 -2.59 -6.91 -13.95
N GLU A 199 -2.07 -6.07 -13.05
CA GLU A 199 -1.00 -5.11 -13.37
C GLU A 199 0.34 -5.83 -13.60
N VAL A 200 0.72 -6.76 -12.72
CA VAL A 200 1.97 -7.55 -12.86
C VAL A 200 1.97 -8.31 -14.19
N ALA A 201 0.87 -8.98 -14.53
CA ALA A 201 0.70 -9.66 -15.81
C ALA A 201 0.84 -8.70 -17.01
N ARG A 202 0.19 -7.52 -16.97
CA ARG A 202 0.31 -6.51 -18.02
C ARG A 202 1.75 -5.99 -18.16
N TRP A 203 2.47 -5.79 -17.07
CA TRP A 203 3.89 -5.40 -17.09
C TRP A 203 4.79 -6.45 -17.75
N PHE A 204 4.59 -7.74 -17.44
CA PHE A 204 5.34 -8.83 -18.07
C PHE A 204 5.00 -8.98 -19.56
N LEU A 205 3.72 -8.80 -19.95
CA LEU A 205 3.30 -8.87 -21.35
C LEU A 205 3.82 -7.68 -22.17
N ALA A 206 3.75 -6.46 -21.62
CA ALA A 206 4.28 -5.25 -22.26
C ALA A 206 5.80 -5.26 -22.46
N ARG A 207 6.53 -6.11 -21.72
CA ARG A 207 7.98 -6.31 -21.89
C ARG A 207 8.38 -7.30 -22.98
N ARG A 208 7.44 -8.01 -23.63
CA ARG A 208 7.76 -8.99 -24.68
C ARG A 208 8.22 -8.46 -26.07
N PRO A 209 7.98 -7.22 -26.54
CA PRO A 209 8.30 -6.85 -27.93
C PRO A 209 9.79 -6.58 -28.21
N ALA A 210 10.69 -6.69 -27.22
CA ALA A 210 12.11 -6.36 -27.38
C ALA A 210 13.03 -7.54 -27.75
N LEU A 211 12.56 -8.80 -27.65
CA LEU A 211 13.41 -10.00 -27.86
C LEU A 211 13.12 -10.77 -29.15
N VAL A 212 12.18 -10.29 -29.98
CA VAL A 212 11.76 -10.94 -31.25
C VAL A 212 12.20 -10.12 -32.49
N GLN A 213 12.93 -9.02 -32.28
CA GLN A 213 13.52 -8.18 -33.34
C GLN A 213 15.06 -8.24 -33.35
N ALA A 214 15.64 -9.26 -32.71
CA ALA A 214 17.09 -9.46 -32.56
C ALA A 214 17.52 -10.90 -32.87
N SER A 215 16.75 -11.58 -33.72
CA SER A 215 16.90 -12.98 -34.15
C SER A 215 16.57 -13.12 -35.62
#